data_AF-A0A4Q2XWP1-F1
#
_entry.id   AF-A0A4Q2XWP1-F1
#
_cell.length_a   1.000
_cell.length_b   1.000
_cell.length_c   1.000
_cell.angle_alpha   90.00
_cell.angle_beta   90.00
_cell.angle_gamma   90.00
#
_symmetry.space_group_name_H-M   'P 1'
#
loop_
_entity.id
_entity.type
_entity.pdbx_description
1 polymer ?
#
loop_
_entity_poly.entity_id
_entity_poly.type
_entity_poly.pdbx_seq_one_letter_code
_entity_poly.pdbx_strand_id
1 'polypeptide(L)'
;MNSSVLSFLSGGLLMVLVLCQAGAQQPALPQRLTPPPGSVSFGAVVRVLANGNIVVTDPDYSIPGPEPVERAGAVHLYDGATLELISTLTGSLPEDHAGQAWIDELPGGNYVVTHYNWRQKTGAVTWCSGTAGLSGQVSAANSLTGTRPGDQIGSRQLEAFGNGDYAVRSPDWNESRGAVTWGSGTSGVTGEITVSNSLIGSKARDSVGNSALRRLPNGNFLVYSSLWRGRSGSGALTWVDAHAPITGEVSAANSLVGMGTGLSSSDRNFLIMLKNGNYVVQAPEWNRRQGAVTWGSGTSGVIGEVSVANSLLGTGTDSLFSWNGIIELASGNFLVYSPDWNGKRGAVTWVDGAKGASGVVSAANSLINASPSQGGLAVYPLANGNYVTAFPTWGGSIGPAGQWMGAVVWGSGTEGVRGAVSTANALTGTQRYDNIGSGGITALANGNYVVNSPRWSEARGAATWCDGGKPVTGEVSAINSLTGGAPSQAVGTGSTALTDGHYVVRSPGWNDGAGAVTWCNGATGRTGEVSEADSLTGNSGAGEVFGDNVGSLDSVALANGNYVAISKDWGGGRGAVTWCRGGAPVTGKVTEANSLT
;
A
#
# COMPACT_ATOMS: atom_id res chain seq x y z
N MET A 1 -26.72 62.89 -62.77
CA MET A 1 -25.49 63.62 -62.40
C MET A 1 -25.09 63.16 -61.01
N ASN A 2 -23.86 62.64 -60.88
CA ASN A 2 -23.09 62.26 -59.69
C ASN A 2 -23.73 61.30 -58.69
N SER A 3 -23.27 60.05 -58.52
CA SER A 3 -21.96 59.49 -58.11
C SER A 3 -22.07 58.97 -56.66
N SER A 4 -21.74 57.68 -56.51
CA SER A 4 -21.50 56.88 -55.29
C SER A 4 -22.68 56.60 -54.34
N VAL A 5 -23.13 55.32 -54.27
CA VAL A 5 -23.57 54.66 -53.03
C VAL A 5 -23.26 53.15 -53.08
N LEU A 6 -22.91 52.64 -51.89
CA LEU A 6 -22.41 51.34 -51.46
C LEU A 6 -23.13 50.05 -51.93
N SER A 7 -22.30 49.00 -51.94
CA SER A 7 -22.59 47.57 -51.99
C SER A 7 -23.19 47.00 -50.70
N PHE A 8 -24.18 46.11 -50.81
CA PHE A 8 -24.22 44.76 -50.20
C PHE A 8 -25.58 44.06 -50.44
N LEU A 9 -25.52 42.75 -50.72
CA LEU A 9 -26.45 41.65 -50.37
C LEU A 9 -27.90 41.64 -50.91
N SER A 10 -28.18 40.70 -51.83
CA SER A 10 -28.70 39.34 -51.49
C SER A 10 -29.45 38.66 -52.66
N GLY A 11 -29.28 37.33 -52.78
CA GLY A 11 -30.09 36.40 -53.58
C GLY A 11 -29.63 36.24 -55.04
N GLY A 12 -29.30 35.08 -55.59
CA GLY A 12 -29.52 33.69 -55.16
C GLY A 12 -29.85 32.88 -56.42
N LEU A 13 -29.08 31.82 -56.67
CA LEU A 13 -29.28 30.75 -57.66
C LEU A 13 -28.93 31.05 -59.14
N LEU A 14 -27.70 30.69 -59.54
CA LEU A 14 -27.49 29.97 -60.81
C LEU A 14 -26.20 29.12 -60.73
N MET A 15 -26.38 27.85 -61.04
CA MET A 15 -25.44 26.74 -60.92
C MET A 15 -24.30 26.88 -61.96
N VAL A 16 -23.07 27.11 -61.50
CA VAL A 16 -21.85 26.94 -62.31
C VAL A 16 -21.13 25.70 -61.83
N LEU A 17 -21.00 24.73 -62.74
CA LEU A 17 -20.32 23.46 -62.58
C LEU A 17 -18.81 23.72 -62.43
N VAL A 18 -18.30 23.83 -61.20
CA VAL A 18 -16.86 23.74 -60.93
C VAL A 18 -16.53 22.27 -60.73
N LEU A 19 -15.93 21.65 -61.74
CA LEU A 19 -15.24 20.36 -61.61
C LEU A 19 -14.04 20.55 -60.68
N CYS A 20 -14.27 20.43 -59.39
CA CYS A 20 -13.21 20.19 -58.42
C CYS A 20 -12.77 18.74 -58.60
N GLN A 21 -11.67 18.51 -59.33
CA GLN A 21 -10.99 17.21 -59.29
C GLN A 21 -10.33 17.05 -57.92
N ALA A 22 -11.10 16.57 -56.96
CA ALA A 22 -10.53 15.85 -55.83
C ALA A 22 -10.00 14.53 -56.41
N GLY A 23 -8.68 14.47 -56.64
CA GLY A 23 -8.01 13.21 -56.92
C GLY A 23 -8.22 12.29 -55.74
N ALA A 24 -9.11 11.31 -55.89
CA ALA A 24 -9.26 10.23 -54.93
C ALA A 24 -7.92 9.46 -54.92
N GLN A 25 -7.12 9.63 -53.87
CA GLN A 25 -5.97 8.78 -53.63
C GLN A 25 -6.50 7.35 -53.48
N GLN A 26 -6.20 6.51 -54.47
CA GLN A 26 -6.39 5.07 -54.36
C GLN A 26 -5.70 4.60 -53.08
N PRO A 27 -6.34 3.78 -52.23
CA PRO A 27 -5.65 3.20 -51.08
C PRO A 27 -4.44 2.42 -51.60
N ALA A 28 -3.26 2.73 -51.07
CA ALA A 28 -2.02 2.06 -51.45
C ALA A 28 -2.17 0.55 -51.21
N LEU A 29 -1.71 -0.26 -52.17
CA LEU A 29 -1.67 -1.71 -52.00
C LEU A 29 -0.81 -2.06 -50.78
N PRO A 30 -1.20 -3.05 -49.96
CA PRO A 30 -0.40 -3.47 -48.83
C PRO A 30 0.98 -3.96 -49.31
N GLN A 31 2.04 -3.38 -48.76
CA GLN A 31 3.41 -3.82 -49.02
C GLN A 31 3.76 -5.01 -48.14
N ARG A 32 4.47 -5.99 -48.70
CA ARG A 32 4.82 -7.24 -48.03
C ARG A 32 6.24 -7.18 -47.47
N LEU A 33 6.40 -7.45 -46.18
CA LEU A 33 7.70 -7.74 -45.58
C LEU A 33 8.20 -9.10 -46.09
N THR A 34 9.40 -9.13 -46.67
CA THR A 34 9.93 -10.36 -47.28
C THR A 34 10.74 -11.16 -46.26
N PRO A 35 10.32 -12.40 -45.91
CA PRO A 35 11.08 -13.25 -45.00
C PRO A 35 12.40 -13.69 -45.64
N PRO A 36 13.54 -13.71 -44.90
CA PRO A 36 14.80 -14.14 -45.45
C PRO A 36 14.80 -15.64 -45.82
N PRO A 37 15.63 -16.09 -46.78
CA PRO A 37 15.79 -17.52 -47.06
C PRO A 37 16.15 -18.30 -45.78
N GLY A 38 15.52 -19.47 -45.59
CA GLY A 38 15.63 -20.26 -44.36
C GLY A 38 14.57 -19.96 -43.30
N SER A 39 13.70 -18.98 -43.55
CA SER A 39 12.58 -18.66 -42.66
C SER A 39 11.57 -19.79 -42.55
N VAL A 40 11.09 -20.03 -41.32
CA VAL A 40 10.13 -21.10 -41.01
C VAL A 40 8.97 -20.54 -40.19
N SER A 41 9.28 -19.94 -39.05
CA SER A 41 8.34 -19.37 -38.08
C SER A 41 8.40 -17.83 -38.08
N PHE A 42 8.60 -17.23 -39.25
CA PHE A 42 8.75 -15.78 -39.42
C PHE A 42 7.54 -15.01 -38.91
N GLY A 43 7.78 -14.02 -38.04
CA GLY A 43 6.71 -13.24 -37.44
C GLY A 43 6.12 -13.88 -36.18
N ALA A 44 6.84 -14.83 -35.56
CA ALA A 44 6.42 -15.41 -34.28
C ALA A 44 6.20 -14.31 -33.23
N VAL A 45 7.07 -13.31 -33.19
CA VAL A 45 6.86 -12.04 -32.47
C VAL A 45 7.25 -10.88 -33.39
N VAL A 46 6.41 -9.85 -33.41
CA VAL A 46 6.66 -8.61 -34.17
C VAL A 46 6.54 -7.41 -33.24
N ARG A 47 7.50 -6.50 -33.30
CA ARG A 47 7.50 -5.24 -32.56
C ARG A 47 7.85 -4.10 -33.49
N VAL A 48 6.96 -3.12 -33.60
CA VAL A 48 7.26 -1.82 -34.22
C VAL A 48 7.86 -0.93 -33.13
N LEU A 49 9.08 -0.47 -33.36
CA LEU A 49 9.81 0.42 -32.47
C LEU A 49 9.32 1.87 -32.64
N ALA A 50 9.58 2.72 -31.65
CA ALA A 50 9.20 4.13 -31.65
C ALA A 50 9.84 4.93 -32.80
N ASN A 51 10.97 4.46 -33.34
CA ASN A 51 11.60 5.05 -34.52
C ASN A 51 10.96 4.60 -35.86
N GLY A 52 9.96 3.71 -35.81
CA GLY A 52 9.27 3.15 -36.97
C GLY A 52 9.84 1.83 -37.48
N ASN A 53 11.05 1.44 -37.09
CA ASN A 53 11.65 0.18 -37.51
C ASN A 53 10.90 -1.04 -36.93
N ILE A 54 11.03 -2.18 -37.58
CA ILE A 54 10.25 -3.38 -37.27
C ILE A 54 11.21 -4.51 -36.88
N VAL A 55 11.08 -5.00 -35.66
CA VAL A 55 11.77 -6.21 -35.18
C VAL A 55 10.86 -7.41 -35.38
N VAL A 56 11.38 -8.46 -36.00
CA VAL A 56 10.65 -9.69 -36.32
C VAL A 56 11.46 -10.90 -35.87
N THR A 57 10.86 -11.79 -35.08
CA THR A 57 11.50 -13.06 -34.71
C THR A 57 11.07 -14.21 -35.61
N ASP A 58 12.01 -15.12 -35.85
CA ASP A 58 11.79 -16.40 -36.53
C ASP A 58 12.51 -17.51 -35.76
N PRO A 59 11.88 -18.07 -34.70
CA PRO A 59 12.55 -18.99 -33.79
C PRO A 59 12.87 -20.37 -34.36
N ASP A 60 12.30 -20.74 -35.51
CA ASP A 60 12.63 -21.98 -36.21
C ASP A 60 13.45 -21.73 -37.49
N TYR A 61 13.96 -20.51 -37.68
CA TYR A 61 14.84 -20.15 -38.80
C TYR A 61 16.01 -21.12 -38.91
N SER A 62 16.21 -21.66 -40.11
CA SER A 62 17.36 -22.52 -40.44
C SER A 62 18.37 -21.71 -41.24
N ILE A 63 19.63 -21.68 -40.77
CA ILE A 63 20.70 -20.93 -41.44
C ILE A 63 21.00 -21.63 -42.79
N PRO A 64 20.77 -20.97 -43.94
CA PRO A 64 21.00 -21.57 -45.24
C PRO A 64 22.49 -21.81 -45.51
N GLY A 65 22.79 -22.90 -46.19
CA GLY A 65 24.15 -23.25 -46.58
C GLY A 65 24.20 -24.67 -47.15
N PRO A 66 25.38 -25.14 -47.59
CA PRO A 66 25.57 -26.52 -48.02
C PRO A 66 25.29 -27.53 -46.89
N GLU A 67 25.54 -27.11 -45.64
CA GLU A 67 25.18 -27.84 -44.42
C GLU A 67 24.31 -26.90 -43.55
N PRO A 68 22.98 -26.91 -43.72
CA PRO A 68 22.09 -26.02 -42.99
C PRO A 68 22.14 -26.24 -41.47
N VAL A 69 22.10 -25.14 -40.71
CA VAL A 69 21.92 -25.22 -39.26
C VAL A 69 20.43 -25.12 -38.96
N GLU A 70 19.79 -26.28 -38.81
CA GLU A 70 18.34 -26.37 -38.64
C GLU A 70 17.87 -25.73 -37.33
N ARG A 71 16.85 -24.87 -37.40
CA ARG A 71 16.19 -24.28 -36.23
C ARG A 71 17.18 -23.55 -35.28
N ALA A 72 18.20 -22.91 -35.85
CA ALA A 72 19.08 -22.01 -35.12
C ALA A 72 18.30 -20.82 -34.53
N GLY A 73 17.20 -20.43 -35.19
CA GLY A 73 16.39 -19.28 -34.87
C GLY A 73 17.06 -17.95 -35.24
N ALA A 74 16.25 -16.92 -35.44
CA ALA A 74 16.70 -15.60 -35.85
C ALA A 74 15.85 -14.45 -35.29
N VAL A 75 16.49 -13.28 -35.20
CA VAL A 75 15.88 -11.98 -34.97
C VAL A 75 16.29 -11.07 -36.12
N HIS A 76 15.31 -10.50 -36.80
CA HIS A 76 15.49 -9.60 -37.93
C HIS A 76 15.06 -8.19 -37.56
N LEU A 77 15.85 -7.19 -37.95
CA LEU A 77 15.47 -5.78 -37.90
C LEU A 77 15.23 -5.30 -39.33
N TYR A 78 14.10 -4.63 -39.55
CA TYR A 78 13.72 -4.04 -40.84
C TYR A 78 13.52 -2.54 -40.71
N ASP A 79 13.86 -1.82 -41.78
CA ASP A 79 13.51 -0.42 -41.93
C ASP A 79 12.00 -0.29 -42.11
N GLY A 80 11.36 0.55 -41.28
CA GLY A 80 9.90 0.70 -41.31
C GLY A 80 9.35 1.41 -42.53
N ALA A 81 10.18 2.19 -43.22
CA ALA A 81 9.80 2.99 -44.38
C ALA A 81 10.10 2.27 -45.70
N THR A 82 11.24 1.59 -45.79
CA THR A 82 11.66 0.89 -47.03
C THR A 82 11.36 -0.60 -47.01
N LEU A 83 11.09 -1.20 -45.84
CA LEU A 83 10.93 -2.63 -45.62
C LEU A 83 12.19 -3.45 -45.94
N GLU A 84 13.35 -2.80 -46.06
CA GLU A 84 14.64 -3.45 -46.26
C GLU A 84 15.15 -4.07 -44.95
N LEU A 85 15.82 -5.22 -45.06
CA LEU A 85 16.44 -5.90 -43.92
C LEU A 85 17.70 -5.15 -43.49
N ILE A 86 17.74 -4.69 -42.24
CA ILE A 86 18.86 -3.96 -41.63
C ILE A 86 19.87 -4.94 -41.01
N SER A 87 19.40 -5.91 -40.22
CA SER A 87 20.28 -6.83 -39.48
C SER A 87 19.63 -8.18 -39.21
N THR A 88 20.46 -9.21 -39.04
CA THR A 88 20.02 -10.55 -38.61
C THR A 88 20.93 -11.12 -37.54
N LEU A 89 20.37 -11.39 -36.36
CA LEU A 89 21.00 -12.11 -35.26
C LEU A 89 20.49 -13.56 -35.24
N THR A 90 21.38 -14.56 -35.21
CA THR A 90 21.00 -15.99 -35.24
C THR A 90 21.55 -16.78 -34.07
N GLY A 91 21.02 -17.99 -33.87
CA GLY A 91 21.75 -19.06 -33.17
C GLY A 91 22.99 -19.51 -33.94
N SER A 92 23.71 -20.48 -33.38
CA SER A 92 24.95 -21.06 -33.93
C SER A 92 24.89 -22.57 -34.10
N LEU A 93 23.97 -23.24 -33.39
CA LEU A 93 23.81 -24.69 -33.38
C LEU A 93 22.36 -25.07 -33.73
N PRO A 94 22.12 -26.33 -34.11
CA PRO A 94 20.77 -26.83 -34.28
C PRO A 94 19.95 -26.69 -32.99
N GLU A 95 18.68 -26.34 -33.11
CA GLU A 95 17.74 -26.18 -31.98
C GLU A 95 18.12 -25.06 -30.99
N ASP A 96 18.94 -24.09 -31.40
CA ASP A 96 19.27 -22.91 -30.57
C ASP A 96 18.05 -21.99 -30.37
N HIS A 97 17.09 -21.96 -31.30
CA HIS A 97 15.86 -21.17 -31.19
C HIS A 97 16.08 -19.70 -30.78
N ALA A 98 17.08 -19.02 -31.35
CA ALA A 98 17.27 -17.60 -31.07
C ALA A 98 16.02 -16.79 -31.47
N GLY A 99 15.63 -15.80 -30.65
CA GLY A 99 14.45 -14.96 -30.88
C GLY A 99 13.12 -15.60 -30.44
N GLN A 100 13.15 -16.74 -29.74
CA GLN A 100 11.95 -17.47 -29.34
C GLN A 100 11.07 -16.80 -28.27
N ALA A 101 11.56 -15.76 -27.60
CA ALA A 101 10.89 -15.17 -26.45
C ALA A 101 10.43 -13.73 -26.70
N TRP A 102 10.73 -12.79 -25.80
CA TRP A 102 10.20 -11.43 -25.85
C TRP A 102 11.14 -10.46 -26.58
N ILE A 103 10.53 -9.44 -27.19
CA ILE A 103 11.20 -8.21 -27.60
C ILE A 103 10.72 -7.11 -26.67
N ASP A 104 11.61 -6.63 -25.80
CA ASP A 104 11.34 -5.50 -24.92
C ASP A 104 12.02 -4.25 -25.50
N GLU A 105 11.22 -3.26 -25.90
CA GLU A 105 11.73 -1.97 -26.35
C GLU A 105 12.10 -1.11 -25.12
N LEU A 106 13.28 -0.50 -25.18
CA LEU A 106 13.79 0.36 -24.12
C LEU A 106 13.44 1.83 -24.38
N PRO A 107 13.31 2.65 -23.31
CA PRO A 107 13.27 4.10 -23.44
C PRO A 107 14.52 4.60 -24.18
N GLY A 108 14.34 5.09 -25.40
CA GLY A 108 15.44 5.45 -26.32
C GLY A 108 15.37 4.76 -27.69
N GLY A 109 14.46 3.81 -27.88
CA GLY A 109 14.20 3.17 -29.17
C GLY A 109 15.12 2.00 -29.51
N ASN A 110 16.06 1.65 -28.64
CA ASN A 110 16.79 0.38 -28.68
C ASN A 110 15.91 -0.76 -28.12
N TYR A 111 16.32 -2.00 -28.32
CA TYR A 111 15.53 -3.15 -27.86
C TYR A 111 16.41 -4.27 -27.32
N VAL A 112 15.82 -5.09 -26.47
CA VAL A 112 16.45 -6.28 -25.93
C VAL A 112 15.62 -7.48 -26.35
N VAL A 113 16.30 -8.55 -26.78
CA VAL A 113 15.67 -9.82 -27.13
C VAL A 113 16.13 -10.90 -26.18
N THR A 114 15.18 -11.73 -25.74
CA THR A 114 15.45 -12.86 -24.87
C THR A 114 15.47 -14.19 -25.66
N HIS A 115 16.33 -15.10 -25.24
CA HIS A 115 16.61 -16.37 -25.92
C HIS A 115 16.67 -17.52 -24.91
N TYR A 116 15.65 -17.69 -24.05
CA TYR A 116 15.77 -18.57 -22.88
C TYR A 116 15.94 -20.07 -23.20
N ASN A 117 15.65 -20.51 -24.43
CA ASN A 117 15.90 -21.88 -24.91
C ASN A 117 17.29 -22.07 -25.53
N TRP A 118 18.04 -21.00 -25.77
CA TRP A 118 19.36 -21.03 -26.41
C TRP A 118 20.33 -22.00 -25.74
N ARG A 119 21.03 -22.80 -26.54
CA ARG A 119 21.96 -23.86 -26.12
C ARG A 119 21.39 -24.76 -25.01
N GLN A 120 20.41 -25.59 -25.34
CA GLN A 120 19.77 -26.51 -24.38
C GLN A 120 19.29 -25.79 -23.10
N LYS A 121 18.67 -24.62 -23.28
CA LYS A 121 18.14 -23.79 -22.19
C LYS A 121 19.20 -23.22 -21.25
N THR A 122 20.44 -23.05 -21.69
CA THR A 122 21.37 -22.16 -21.00
C THR A 122 20.83 -20.72 -21.00
N GLY A 123 20.24 -20.31 -22.12
CA GLY A 123 19.58 -19.03 -22.26
C GLY A 123 20.53 -17.86 -22.48
N ALA A 124 20.01 -16.81 -23.12
CA ALA A 124 20.72 -15.58 -23.36
C ALA A 124 19.78 -14.36 -23.42
N VAL A 125 20.34 -13.18 -23.19
CA VAL A 125 19.67 -11.88 -23.37
C VAL A 125 20.59 -10.98 -24.18
N THR A 126 20.07 -10.41 -25.26
CA THR A 126 20.86 -9.65 -26.24
C THR A 126 20.29 -8.25 -26.41
N TRP A 127 21.09 -7.24 -26.15
CA TRP A 127 20.75 -5.86 -26.48
C TRP A 127 21.04 -5.59 -27.97
N CYS A 128 20.17 -4.84 -28.63
CA CYS A 128 20.28 -4.50 -30.05
C CYS A 128 19.97 -3.01 -30.25
N SER A 129 20.72 -2.37 -31.16
CA SER A 129 20.42 -1.00 -31.57
C SER A 129 19.10 -0.95 -32.36
N GLY A 130 18.22 0.00 -32.06
CA GLY A 130 16.96 0.17 -32.81
C GLY A 130 17.15 0.61 -34.27
N THR A 131 18.33 1.12 -34.62
CA THR A 131 18.65 1.66 -35.95
C THR A 131 19.63 0.79 -36.71
N ALA A 132 20.67 0.27 -36.04
CA ALA A 132 21.67 -0.59 -36.68
C ALA A 132 21.39 -2.09 -36.47
N GLY A 133 20.56 -2.44 -35.48
CA GLY A 133 20.32 -3.81 -35.07
C GLY A 133 21.56 -4.48 -34.51
N LEU A 134 21.64 -5.80 -34.68
CA LEU A 134 22.82 -6.60 -34.38
C LEU A 134 22.89 -7.74 -35.39
N SER A 135 24.04 -7.90 -36.05
CA SER A 135 24.28 -8.97 -37.00
C SER A 135 25.31 -9.97 -36.48
N GLY A 136 25.08 -11.25 -36.72
CA GLY A 136 25.97 -12.34 -36.30
C GLY A 136 25.26 -13.38 -35.44
N GLN A 137 26.03 -14.11 -34.63
CA GLN A 137 25.52 -15.17 -33.77
C GLN A 137 25.42 -14.72 -32.31
N VAL A 138 24.43 -15.22 -31.58
CA VAL A 138 24.33 -15.07 -30.12
C VAL A 138 25.56 -15.71 -29.45
N SER A 139 26.23 -14.96 -28.57
CA SER A 139 27.44 -15.40 -27.87
C SER A 139 27.68 -14.59 -26.59
N ALA A 140 28.58 -15.03 -25.72
CA ALA A 140 28.98 -14.24 -24.56
C ALA A 140 29.65 -12.89 -24.92
N ALA A 141 30.08 -12.69 -26.17
CA ALA A 141 30.68 -11.42 -26.61
C ALA A 141 29.65 -10.31 -26.83
N ASN A 142 28.40 -10.67 -27.16
CA ASN A 142 27.34 -9.73 -27.51
C ASN A 142 26.05 -9.92 -26.69
N SER A 143 25.98 -10.96 -25.86
CA SER A 143 24.81 -11.29 -25.04
C SER A 143 25.23 -11.62 -23.61
N LEU A 144 24.32 -11.40 -22.67
CA LEU A 144 24.40 -12.00 -21.34
C LEU A 144 23.97 -13.46 -21.44
N THR A 145 24.84 -14.40 -21.04
CA THR A 145 24.57 -15.84 -21.18
C THR A 145 24.64 -16.59 -19.85
N GLY A 146 23.91 -17.71 -19.78
CA GLY A 146 24.16 -18.72 -18.77
C GLY A 146 25.44 -19.50 -19.08
N THR A 147 25.79 -20.44 -18.22
CA THR A 147 26.94 -21.35 -18.41
C THR A 147 26.55 -22.83 -18.36
N ARG A 148 25.32 -23.14 -17.92
CA ARG A 148 24.85 -24.52 -17.76
C ARG A 148 23.48 -24.72 -18.43
N PRO A 149 23.17 -25.93 -18.93
CA PRO A 149 21.81 -26.25 -19.35
C PRO A 149 20.81 -26.04 -18.22
N GLY A 150 19.70 -25.36 -18.50
CA GLY A 150 18.67 -25.06 -17.52
C GLY A 150 18.86 -23.76 -16.74
N ASP A 151 19.92 -22.98 -16.98
CA ASP A 151 20.06 -21.63 -16.40
C ASP A 151 18.94 -20.67 -16.86
N GLN A 152 18.40 -20.91 -18.06
CA GLN A 152 17.22 -20.23 -18.61
C GLN A 152 17.30 -18.69 -18.55
N ILE A 153 18.46 -18.11 -18.85
CA ILE A 153 18.64 -16.65 -18.85
C ILE A 153 17.65 -16.00 -19.84
N GLY A 154 16.92 -14.98 -19.37
CA GLY A 154 15.86 -14.32 -20.15
C GLY A 154 14.49 -14.98 -20.05
N SER A 155 14.27 -15.94 -19.15
CA SER A 155 12.96 -16.58 -18.92
C SER A 155 11.94 -15.72 -18.15
N ARG A 156 12.37 -14.56 -17.64
CA ARG A 156 11.54 -13.56 -16.98
C ARG A 156 11.52 -12.28 -17.78
N GLN A 157 10.39 -11.58 -17.73
CA GLN A 157 10.25 -10.27 -18.36
C GLN A 157 11.30 -9.31 -17.77
N LEU A 158 11.90 -8.50 -18.65
CA LEU A 158 12.88 -7.48 -18.30
C LEU A 158 12.24 -6.39 -17.45
N GLU A 159 13.01 -5.87 -16.50
CA GLU A 159 12.59 -4.71 -15.72
C GLU A 159 13.28 -3.47 -16.29
N ALA A 160 12.55 -2.62 -17.01
CA ALA A 160 13.09 -1.37 -17.55
C ALA A 160 13.08 -0.26 -16.49
N PHE A 161 14.13 0.54 -16.47
CA PHE A 161 14.29 1.66 -15.55
C PHE A 161 13.92 2.99 -16.22
N GLY A 162 13.59 4.00 -15.41
CA GLY A 162 13.19 5.31 -15.91
C GLY A 162 14.33 6.07 -16.62
N ASN A 163 15.59 5.66 -16.40
CA ASN A 163 16.77 6.22 -17.05
C ASN A 163 17.13 5.51 -18.37
N GLY A 164 16.35 4.49 -18.79
CA GLY A 164 16.59 3.73 -20.02
C GLY A 164 17.39 2.43 -19.82
N ASP A 165 18.00 2.23 -18.66
CA ASP A 165 18.67 0.97 -18.30
C ASP A 165 17.66 -0.14 -17.97
N TYR A 166 18.15 -1.36 -17.78
CA TYR A 166 17.29 -2.51 -17.50
C TYR A 166 17.93 -3.53 -16.55
N ALA A 167 17.11 -4.39 -15.96
CA ALA A 167 17.55 -5.55 -15.18
C ALA A 167 17.07 -6.86 -15.80
N VAL A 168 17.98 -7.83 -15.89
CA VAL A 168 17.71 -9.21 -16.25
C VAL A 168 17.57 -10.05 -14.99
N ARG A 169 16.40 -10.66 -14.79
CA ARG A 169 16.15 -11.57 -13.67
C ARG A 169 16.31 -13.01 -14.12
N SER A 170 17.20 -13.74 -13.45
CA SER A 170 17.60 -15.11 -13.80
C SER A 170 17.52 -16.03 -12.58
N PRO A 171 16.31 -16.29 -12.04
CA PRO A 171 16.14 -17.04 -10.79
C PRO A 171 16.61 -18.49 -10.85
N ASP A 172 16.62 -19.07 -12.05
CA ASP A 172 16.97 -20.49 -12.28
C ASP A 172 18.47 -20.71 -12.49
N TRP A 173 19.26 -19.63 -12.62
CA TRP A 173 20.69 -19.69 -12.84
C TRP A 173 21.43 -20.47 -11.75
N ASN A 174 22.34 -21.36 -12.19
CA ASN A 174 23.28 -22.10 -11.36
C ASN A 174 22.59 -22.88 -10.22
N GLU A 175 21.73 -23.83 -10.61
CA GLU A 175 20.92 -24.66 -9.69
C GLU A 175 19.95 -23.82 -8.84
N SER A 176 19.30 -22.84 -9.48
CA SER A 176 18.43 -21.87 -8.84
C SER A 176 19.10 -21.06 -7.72
N ARG A 177 20.43 -20.86 -7.79
CA ARG A 177 21.12 -19.85 -6.96
C ARG A 177 20.54 -18.47 -7.26
N GLY A 178 20.21 -18.23 -8.52
CA GLY A 178 19.51 -17.05 -8.99
C GLY A 178 20.42 -15.82 -9.08
N ALA A 179 20.04 -14.90 -9.96
CA ALA A 179 20.76 -13.67 -10.23
C ALA A 179 19.83 -12.53 -10.67
N VAL A 180 20.27 -11.30 -10.39
CA VAL A 180 19.80 -10.08 -11.07
C VAL A 180 21.03 -9.40 -11.68
N THR A 181 21.00 -9.18 -12.99
CA THR A 181 22.08 -8.56 -13.76
C THR A 181 21.60 -7.24 -14.33
N TRP A 182 22.44 -6.22 -14.31
CA TRP A 182 22.09 -4.87 -14.74
C TRP A 182 22.66 -4.62 -16.15
N GLY A 183 21.85 -4.04 -17.04
CA GLY A 183 22.23 -3.74 -18.41
C GLY A 183 21.99 -2.28 -18.76
N SER A 184 22.94 -1.70 -19.49
CA SER A 184 22.84 -0.33 -19.98
C SER A 184 21.83 -0.24 -21.13
N GLY A 185 20.99 0.79 -21.13
CA GLY A 185 20.06 1.04 -22.25
C GLY A 185 20.74 1.41 -23.56
N THR A 186 22.02 1.78 -23.52
CA THR A 186 22.79 2.27 -24.67
C THR A 186 23.83 1.29 -25.20
N SER A 187 24.27 0.34 -24.38
CA SER A 187 25.32 -0.63 -24.74
C SER A 187 25.00 -2.07 -24.33
N GLY A 188 23.92 -2.30 -23.59
CA GLY A 188 23.55 -3.60 -23.07
C GLY A 188 24.46 -4.11 -21.96
N VAL A 189 24.40 -5.43 -21.75
CA VAL A 189 25.31 -6.21 -20.91
C VAL A 189 25.68 -7.49 -21.65
N THR A 190 26.95 -7.88 -21.53
CA THR A 190 27.50 -9.07 -22.20
C THR A 190 28.33 -9.91 -21.23
N GLY A 191 28.64 -11.14 -21.64
CA GLY A 191 29.41 -12.10 -20.86
C GLY A 191 28.55 -13.08 -20.07
N GLU A 192 29.21 -13.93 -19.30
CA GLU A 192 28.53 -14.87 -18.40
C GLU A 192 28.08 -14.16 -17.11
N ILE A 193 27.05 -14.68 -16.45
CA ILE A 193 26.68 -14.21 -15.10
C ILE A 193 27.79 -14.56 -14.11
N THR A 194 28.28 -13.54 -13.39
CA THR A 194 29.32 -13.68 -12.37
C THR A 194 29.01 -12.79 -11.16
N VAL A 195 29.78 -12.96 -10.08
CA VAL A 195 29.69 -12.07 -8.90
C VAL A 195 30.07 -10.61 -9.21
N SER A 196 30.83 -10.34 -10.27
CA SER A 196 31.28 -8.97 -10.55
C SER A 196 30.25 -8.15 -11.33
N ASN A 197 29.38 -8.80 -12.11
CA ASN A 197 28.37 -8.13 -12.93
C ASN A 197 26.92 -8.30 -12.42
N SER A 198 26.69 -9.18 -11.44
CA SER A 198 25.34 -9.54 -10.99
C SER A 198 25.22 -9.59 -9.47
N LEU A 199 24.03 -9.30 -8.97
CA LEU A 199 23.63 -9.66 -7.62
C LEU A 199 23.16 -11.12 -7.62
N ILE A 200 23.85 -12.00 -6.92
CA ILE A 200 23.58 -13.45 -6.95
C ILE A 200 23.27 -14.02 -5.57
N GLY A 201 22.58 -15.16 -5.55
CA GLY A 201 22.38 -15.92 -4.30
C GLY A 201 23.72 -16.37 -3.69
N SER A 202 23.69 -16.88 -2.47
CA SER A 202 24.85 -17.50 -1.81
C SER A 202 24.92 -19.01 -1.99
N LYS A 203 23.77 -19.66 -2.19
CA LYS A 203 23.63 -21.11 -2.30
C LYS A 203 22.61 -21.48 -3.39
N ALA A 204 22.66 -22.73 -3.83
CA ALA A 204 21.61 -23.30 -4.67
C ALA A 204 20.23 -23.11 -4.02
N ARG A 205 19.22 -22.86 -4.86
CA ARG A 205 17.82 -22.57 -4.48
C ARG A 205 17.55 -21.24 -3.77
N ASP A 206 18.54 -20.36 -3.62
CA ASP A 206 18.32 -19.00 -3.11
C ASP A 206 17.36 -18.18 -4.01
N SER A 207 17.31 -18.51 -5.30
CA SER A 207 16.38 -17.98 -6.30
C SER A 207 16.31 -16.45 -6.34
N VAL A 208 17.46 -15.78 -6.24
CA VAL A 208 17.55 -14.32 -6.36
C VAL A 208 16.96 -13.88 -7.71
N GLY A 209 16.10 -12.86 -7.69
CA GLY A 209 15.39 -12.39 -8.89
C GLY A 209 14.07 -13.13 -9.20
N ASN A 210 13.63 -14.06 -8.35
CA ASN A 210 12.38 -14.81 -8.59
C ASN A 210 11.12 -13.93 -8.57
N SER A 211 11.11 -12.90 -7.72
CA SER A 211 10.04 -11.89 -7.71
C SER A 211 10.38 -10.71 -8.60
N ALA A 212 9.36 -9.97 -9.05
CA ALA A 212 9.57 -8.67 -9.69
C ALA A 212 10.32 -7.71 -8.76
N LEU A 213 11.06 -6.77 -9.34
CA LEU A 213 11.73 -5.73 -8.57
C LEU A 213 10.69 -4.72 -8.09
N ARG A 214 10.83 -4.25 -6.85
CA ARG A 214 9.92 -3.22 -6.34
C ARG A 214 10.54 -1.84 -6.55
N ARG A 215 10.00 -1.08 -7.50
CA ARG A 215 10.40 0.30 -7.75
C ARG A 215 9.96 1.24 -6.63
N LEU A 216 10.88 2.09 -6.19
CA LEU A 216 10.66 3.18 -5.23
C LEU A 216 10.26 4.47 -5.97
N PRO A 217 9.55 5.43 -5.32
CA PRO A 217 9.15 6.68 -5.96
C PRO A 217 10.30 7.50 -6.54
N ASN A 218 11.49 7.41 -5.94
CA ASN A 218 12.72 8.08 -6.39
C ASN A 218 13.43 7.35 -7.54
N GLY A 219 12.89 6.24 -8.04
CA GLY A 219 13.46 5.47 -9.15
C GLY A 219 14.41 4.35 -8.74
N ASN A 220 14.83 4.26 -7.48
CA ASN A 220 15.61 3.13 -6.95
C ASN A 220 14.76 1.86 -6.84
N PHE A 221 15.39 0.72 -6.57
CA PHE A 221 14.71 -0.57 -6.55
C PHE A 221 15.01 -1.38 -5.30
N LEU A 222 14.09 -2.29 -4.97
CA LEU A 222 14.29 -3.33 -3.99
C LEU A 222 14.26 -4.70 -4.68
N VAL A 223 15.32 -5.48 -4.50
CA VAL A 223 15.39 -6.88 -4.91
C VAL A 223 15.00 -7.73 -3.71
N TYR A 224 13.84 -8.39 -3.82
CA TYR A 224 13.34 -9.26 -2.78
C TYR A 224 13.68 -10.73 -3.08
N SER A 225 14.44 -11.35 -2.17
CA SER A 225 14.91 -12.73 -2.27
C SER A 225 14.36 -13.56 -1.10
N SER A 226 13.07 -13.92 -1.21
CA SER A 226 12.33 -14.66 -0.18
C SER A 226 12.86 -16.06 0.10
N LEU A 227 13.63 -16.64 -0.82
CA LEU A 227 14.14 -18.01 -0.74
C LEU A 227 15.63 -18.08 -0.38
N TRP A 228 16.28 -16.92 -0.14
CA TRP A 228 17.72 -16.85 0.13
C TRP A 228 18.12 -17.63 1.38
N ARG A 229 18.99 -18.64 1.27
CA ARG A 229 19.30 -19.69 2.28
C ARG A 229 18.11 -20.55 2.72
N GLY A 230 17.15 -20.73 1.83
CA GLY A 230 16.10 -21.75 1.90
C GLY A 230 14.85 -21.36 2.68
N ARG A 231 13.84 -22.24 2.63
CA ARG A 231 12.48 -22.04 3.18
C ARG A 231 12.40 -22.03 4.72
N SER A 232 13.52 -22.19 5.43
CA SER A 232 13.58 -22.33 6.90
C SER A 232 14.05 -21.07 7.63
N GLY A 233 14.00 -19.90 6.98
CA GLY A 233 13.94 -18.62 7.69
C GLY A 233 15.00 -17.61 7.32
N SER A 234 15.53 -17.74 6.12
CA SER A 234 16.42 -16.74 5.57
C SER A 234 15.71 -16.16 4.36
N GLY A 235 15.49 -14.85 4.42
CA GLY A 235 15.06 -14.04 3.30
C GLY A 235 15.99 -12.84 3.28
N ALA A 236 16.16 -12.26 2.11
CA ALA A 236 16.97 -11.07 1.93
C ALA A 236 16.19 -9.98 1.19
N LEU A 237 16.42 -8.74 1.58
CA LEU A 237 15.98 -7.56 0.85
C LEU A 237 17.21 -6.71 0.53
N THR A 238 17.46 -6.50 -0.75
CA THR A 238 18.59 -5.68 -1.22
C THR A 238 18.05 -4.40 -1.79
N TRP A 239 18.54 -3.27 -1.29
CA TRP A 239 18.30 -1.98 -1.92
C TRP A 239 19.30 -1.74 -3.03
N VAL A 240 18.83 -1.17 -4.14
CA VAL A 240 19.61 -0.95 -5.35
C VAL A 240 19.44 0.48 -5.82
N ASP A 241 20.56 1.20 -5.94
CA ASP A 241 20.63 2.47 -6.66
C ASP A 241 20.48 2.22 -8.15
N ALA A 242 19.52 2.88 -8.79
CA ALA A 242 19.31 2.75 -10.23
C ALA A 242 20.50 3.25 -11.07
N HIS A 243 21.36 4.13 -10.53
CA HIS A 243 22.52 4.71 -11.22
C HIS A 243 23.82 3.99 -10.90
N ALA A 244 23.88 3.27 -9.78
CA ALA A 244 25.04 2.48 -9.37
C ALA A 244 24.57 1.12 -8.83
N PRO A 245 24.03 0.23 -9.70
CA PRO A 245 23.46 -1.02 -9.24
C PRO A 245 24.50 -1.91 -8.57
N ILE A 246 24.09 -2.56 -7.47
CA ILE A 246 24.98 -3.39 -6.66
C ILE A 246 25.21 -4.77 -7.30
N THR A 247 26.44 -5.28 -7.20
CA THR A 247 26.80 -6.64 -7.59
C THR A 247 27.42 -7.39 -6.41
N GLY A 248 27.60 -8.70 -6.57
CA GLY A 248 28.16 -9.59 -5.57
C GLY A 248 27.15 -10.58 -5.01
N GLU A 249 27.62 -11.36 -4.04
CA GLU A 249 26.79 -12.33 -3.34
C GLU A 249 25.90 -11.66 -2.29
N VAL A 250 24.62 -12.00 -2.25
CA VAL A 250 23.68 -11.53 -1.22
C VAL A 250 24.18 -11.96 0.17
N SER A 251 24.36 -10.98 1.06
CA SER A 251 24.88 -11.15 2.41
C SER A 251 24.43 -10.01 3.33
N ALA A 252 24.77 -10.08 4.61
CA ALA A 252 24.53 -8.98 5.55
C ALA A 252 25.30 -7.69 5.20
N ALA A 253 26.32 -7.76 4.32
CA ALA A 253 27.11 -6.60 3.93
C ALA A 253 26.42 -5.72 2.87
N ASN A 254 25.45 -6.27 2.13
CA ASN A 254 24.75 -5.56 1.05
C ASN A 254 23.23 -5.68 1.12
N SER A 255 22.70 -6.51 2.01
CA SER A 255 21.27 -6.76 2.14
C SER A 255 20.84 -6.78 3.59
N LEU A 256 19.57 -6.46 3.83
CA LEU A 256 18.89 -6.83 5.07
C LEU A 256 18.59 -8.33 5.01
N VAL A 257 19.12 -9.10 5.96
CA VAL A 257 19.00 -10.57 5.96
C VAL A 257 18.46 -11.11 7.29
N GLY A 258 18.03 -12.37 7.29
CA GLY A 258 17.60 -13.06 8.50
C GLY A 258 16.18 -12.71 8.95
N MET A 259 15.31 -12.32 8.02
CA MET A 259 13.92 -11.90 8.29
C MET A 259 12.94 -13.06 8.64
N GLY A 260 13.36 -14.33 8.61
CA GLY A 260 12.51 -15.45 9.02
C GLY A 260 11.56 -16.01 7.95
N THR A 261 10.91 -17.14 8.26
CA THR A 261 9.94 -17.84 7.39
C THR A 261 8.57 -17.21 7.54
N GLY A 262 8.01 -16.63 6.50
CA GLY A 262 6.68 -16.01 6.57
C GLY A 262 6.51 -14.81 5.67
N LEU A 263 7.56 -14.45 4.93
CA LEU A 263 7.48 -13.48 3.87
C LEU A 263 7.43 -14.29 2.57
N SER A 264 6.24 -14.67 2.12
CA SER A 264 6.05 -15.09 0.74
C SER A 264 5.80 -13.84 -0.11
N SER A 265 6.18 -13.85 -1.38
CA SER A 265 5.87 -12.75 -2.31
C SER A 265 4.36 -12.50 -2.51
N SER A 266 3.51 -13.43 -2.05
CA SER A 266 2.05 -13.26 -1.93
C SER A 266 1.60 -12.50 -0.68
N ASP A 267 2.46 -12.33 0.33
CA ASP A 267 2.14 -11.61 1.56
C ASP A 267 2.33 -10.10 1.31
N ARG A 268 1.31 -9.49 0.69
CA ARG A 268 1.33 -8.10 0.18
C ARG A 268 1.68 -7.00 1.19
N ASN A 269 1.86 -7.34 2.47
CA ASN A 269 2.04 -6.39 3.57
C ASN A 269 3.40 -6.47 4.25
N PHE A 270 4.34 -7.33 3.82
CA PHE A 270 5.66 -7.36 4.47
C PHE A 270 6.52 -6.12 4.17
N LEU A 271 6.24 -5.43 3.07
CA LEU A 271 6.99 -4.27 2.62
C LEU A 271 6.02 -3.11 2.40
N ILE A 272 6.14 -2.09 3.23
CA ILE A 272 5.28 -0.92 3.20
C ILE A 272 6.09 0.26 2.66
N MET A 273 5.56 0.90 1.62
CA MET A 273 6.13 2.13 1.07
C MET A 273 5.56 3.31 1.84
N LEU A 274 6.43 4.13 2.41
CA LEU A 274 6.05 5.37 3.05
C LEU A 274 5.90 6.47 2.00
N LYS A 275 5.03 7.44 2.24
CA LYS A 275 4.78 8.59 1.37
C LYS A 275 6.02 9.45 1.16
N ASN A 276 6.94 9.44 2.13
CA ASN A 276 8.21 10.15 2.04
C ASN A 276 9.28 9.44 1.18
N GLY A 277 8.95 8.30 0.57
CA GLY A 277 9.84 7.54 -0.32
C GLY A 277 10.73 6.51 0.39
N ASN A 278 10.70 6.45 1.72
CA ASN A 278 11.31 5.37 2.51
C ASN A 278 10.41 4.14 2.57
N TYR A 279 10.89 3.06 3.18
CA TYR A 279 10.13 1.82 3.29
C TYR A 279 10.28 1.16 4.66
N VAL A 280 9.30 0.32 4.99
CA VAL A 280 9.29 -0.47 6.23
C VAL A 280 9.16 -1.94 5.87
N VAL A 281 10.05 -2.75 6.44
CA VAL A 281 10.04 -4.21 6.32
C VAL A 281 9.47 -4.80 7.61
N GLN A 282 8.36 -5.50 7.50
CA GLN A 282 7.72 -6.22 8.58
C GLN A 282 8.08 -7.69 8.50
N ALA A 283 8.55 -8.25 9.62
CA ALA A 283 8.85 -9.66 9.77
C ALA A 283 8.14 -10.19 11.03
N PRO A 284 6.80 -10.37 11.02
CA PRO A 284 6.02 -10.69 12.21
C PRO A 284 6.35 -12.06 12.81
N GLU A 285 6.74 -13.03 11.97
CA GLU A 285 7.09 -14.39 12.38
C GLU A 285 8.57 -14.55 12.78
N TRP A 286 9.35 -13.46 12.73
CA TRP A 286 10.78 -13.47 13.04
C TRP A 286 11.06 -14.05 14.44
N ASN A 287 12.11 -14.86 14.55
CA ASN A 287 12.59 -15.52 15.77
C ASN A 287 11.47 -16.16 16.62
N ARG A 288 10.74 -17.12 16.04
CA ARG A 288 9.60 -17.81 16.68
C ARG A 288 8.53 -16.82 17.16
N ARG A 289 8.10 -15.91 16.27
CA ARG A 289 7.05 -14.90 16.52
C ARG A 289 7.43 -13.82 17.54
N GLN A 290 8.72 -13.64 17.81
CA GLN A 290 9.19 -12.42 18.45
C GLN A 290 8.83 -11.20 17.61
N GLY A 291 8.97 -11.31 16.30
CA GLY A 291 8.67 -10.27 15.33
C GLY A 291 9.76 -9.20 15.23
N ALA A 292 9.83 -8.56 14.07
CA ALA A 292 10.72 -7.43 13.82
C ALA A 292 10.09 -6.44 12.83
N VAL A 293 10.38 -5.15 13.02
CA VAL A 293 10.11 -4.07 12.06
C VAL A 293 11.43 -3.36 11.76
N THR A 294 11.77 -3.25 10.49
CA THR A 294 13.01 -2.60 10.04
C THR A 294 12.65 -1.46 9.12
N TRP A 295 13.10 -0.25 9.46
CA TRP A 295 13.00 0.89 8.56
C TRP A 295 14.17 0.89 7.58
N GLY A 296 13.91 1.19 6.32
CA GLY A 296 14.92 1.34 5.29
C GLY A 296 14.79 2.67 4.55
N SER A 297 15.92 3.33 4.35
CA SER A 297 15.98 4.57 3.59
C SER A 297 15.75 4.32 2.10
N GLY A 298 14.92 5.13 1.45
CA GLY A 298 14.73 5.06 0.00
C GLY A 298 15.98 5.44 -0.80
N THR A 299 16.95 6.13 -0.18
CA THR A 299 18.16 6.66 -0.83
C THR A 299 19.44 5.90 -0.50
N SER A 300 19.45 5.08 0.55
CA SER A 300 20.63 4.31 0.95
C SER A 300 20.33 2.89 1.41
N GLY A 301 19.06 2.51 1.48
CA GLY A 301 18.61 1.21 1.95
C GLY A 301 18.86 0.96 3.44
N VAL A 302 18.85 -0.32 3.80
CA VAL A 302 19.25 -0.87 5.09
C VAL A 302 19.93 -2.22 4.85
N ILE A 303 21.00 -2.48 5.59
CA ILE A 303 21.80 -3.70 5.49
C ILE A 303 22.02 -4.32 6.89
N GLY A 304 22.55 -5.53 6.91
CA GLY A 304 22.87 -6.27 8.13
C GLY A 304 21.88 -7.38 8.43
N GLU A 305 22.19 -8.19 9.43
CA GLU A 305 21.22 -9.13 9.99
C GLU A 305 20.17 -8.38 10.81
N VAL A 306 18.91 -8.81 10.76
CA VAL A 306 17.84 -8.28 11.62
C VAL A 306 18.28 -8.42 13.08
N SER A 307 18.44 -7.28 13.76
CA SER A 307 18.95 -7.21 15.13
C SER A 307 18.50 -5.93 15.81
N VAL A 308 18.82 -5.78 17.10
CA VAL A 308 18.53 -4.54 17.86
C VAL A 308 19.23 -3.31 17.30
N ALA A 309 20.25 -3.46 16.45
CA ALA A 309 20.98 -2.33 15.88
C ALA A 309 20.16 -1.61 14.79
N ASN A 310 19.44 -2.37 13.96
CA ASN A 310 18.74 -1.87 12.77
C ASN A 310 17.22 -2.08 12.80
N SER A 311 16.71 -2.90 13.72
CA SER A 311 15.30 -3.27 13.77
C SER A 311 14.70 -3.02 15.15
N LEU A 312 13.42 -2.68 15.16
CA LEU A 312 12.58 -2.70 16.34
C LEU A 312 12.07 -4.14 16.57
N LEU A 313 12.44 -4.72 17.71
CA LEU A 313 12.21 -6.13 18.04
C LEU A 313 11.23 -6.30 19.20
N GLY A 314 10.55 -7.44 19.24
CA GLY A 314 9.63 -7.81 20.31
C GLY A 314 10.38 -8.33 21.53
N THR A 315 9.64 -8.74 22.57
CA THR A 315 10.23 -9.21 23.85
C THR A 315 9.92 -10.66 24.22
N GLY A 316 9.40 -11.49 23.30
CA GLY A 316 8.99 -12.88 23.63
C GLY A 316 8.59 -13.71 22.41
N THR A 317 7.80 -14.77 22.60
CA THR A 317 7.31 -15.68 21.53
C THR A 317 5.89 -15.36 21.05
N ASP A 318 5.25 -14.32 21.60
CA ASP A 318 3.89 -13.92 21.24
C ASP A 318 3.94 -12.68 20.34
N SER A 319 3.42 -12.90 19.12
CA SER A 319 3.47 -12.04 17.94
C SER A 319 3.43 -10.54 18.25
N LEU A 320 4.42 -9.82 17.73
CA LEU A 320 4.49 -8.37 17.83
C LEU A 320 3.40 -7.62 17.05
N PHE A 321 2.74 -8.21 16.05
CA PHE A 321 1.94 -7.42 15.10
C PHE A 321 0.67 -8.13 14.63
N SER A 322 -0.38 -7.35 14.38
CA SER A 322 -1.41 -7.71 13.42
C SER A 322 -0.86 -7.52 11.99
N TRP A 323 -1.41 -8.21 10.99
CA TRP A 323 -0.98 -8.16 9.58
C TRP A 323 -1.08 -6.78 8.89
N ASN A 324 -1.36 -5.70 9.65
CA ASN A 324 -1.39 -4.29 9.25
C ASN A 324 -0.83 -3.37 10.36
N GLY A 325 0.24 -3.81 11.04
CA GLY A 325 0.79 -3.13 12.22
C GLY A 325 1.51 -1.79 11.98
N ILE A 326 1.50 -1.23 10.77
CA ILE A 326 2.10 0.09 10.48
C ILE A 326 0.99 1.07 10.13
N ILE A 327 0.90 2.14 10.91
CA ILE A 327 -0.06 3.23 10.69
C ILE A 327 0.73 4.49 10.35
N GLU A 328 0.70 4.89 9.09
CA GLU A 328 1.38 6.11 8.65
C GLU A 328 0.58 7.36 9.01
N LEU A 329 1.24 8.34 9.62
CA LEU A 329 0.68 9.64 9.98
C LEU A 329 0.82 10.63 8.81
N ALA A 330 0.05 11.71 8.85
CA ALA A 330 0.10 12.75 7.81
C ALA A 330 1.49 13.40 7.66
N SER A 331 2.31 13.39 8.72
CA SER A 331 3.68 13.91 8.72
C SER A 331 4.69 13.03 7.96
N GLY A 332 4.31 11.80 7.58
CA GLY A 332 5.24 10.79 7.05
C GLY A 332 5.95 9.99 8.14
N ASN A 333 5.76 10.32 9.42
CA ASN A 333 6.09 9.43 10.55
C ASN A 333 5.09 8.28 10.61
N PHE A 334 5.42 7.21 11.33
CA PHE A 334 4.53 6.06 11.44
C PHE A 334 4.51 5.47 12.83
N LEU A 335 3.43 4.75 13.13
CA LEU A 335 3.25 4.01 14.36
C LEU A 335 3.39 2.53 14.08
N VAL A 336 4.14 1.86 14.93
CA VAL A 336 4.16 0.41 15.02
C VAL A 336 3.13 0.00 16.07
N TYR A 337 2.02 -0.57 15.60
CA TYR A 337 0.87 -1.01 16.37
C TYR A 337 0.96 -2.50 16.70
N SER A 338 1.10 -2.79 18.00
CA SER A 338 1.44 -4.12 18.51
C SER A 338 0.45 -4.57 19.60
N PRO A 339 -0.82 -4.88 19.27
CA PRO A 339 -1.86 -5.18 20.25
C PRO A 339 -1.61 -6.45 21.07
N ASP A 340 -0.96 -7.46 20.49
CA ASP A 340 -0.73 -8.75 21.13
C ASP A 340 0.60 -8.82 21.90
N TRP A 341 1.40 -7.75 21.87
CA TRP A 341 2.72 -7.70 22.48
C TRP A 341 2.69 -8.13 23.95
N ASN A 342 3.63 -9.01 24.31
CA ASN A 342 3.93 -9.47 25.67
C ASN A 342 2.70 -10.01 26.43
N GLY A 343 1.97 -10.93 25.80
CA GLY A 343 0.76 -11.53 26.36
C GLY A 343 -0.43 -10.57 26.34
N LYS A 344 -0.67 -9.90 25.20
CA LYS A 344 -1.77 -8.94 25.00
C LYS A 344 -1.75 -7.75 25.96
N ARG A 345 -0.58 -7.34 26.41
CA ARG A 345 -0.40 -6.03 27.07
C ARG A 345 -0.65 -4.92 26.07
N GLY A 346 -0.17 -5.09 24.84
CA GLY A 346 -0.27 -4.09 23.81
C GLY A 346 0.84 -3.04 23.92
N ALA A 347 1.37 -2.64 22.78
CA ALA A 347 2.35 -1.58 22.65
C ALA A 347 2.08 -0.72 21.40
N VAL A 348 2.43 0.56 21.48
CA VAL A 348 2.48 1.48 20.34
C VAL A 348 3.84 2.15 20.35
N THR A 349 4.59 2.02 19.26
CA THR A 349 5.88 2.69 19.09
C THR A 349 5.75 3.74 18.01
N TRP A 350 5.99 5.00 18.34
CA TRP A 350 6.13 6.04 17.33
C TRP A 350 7.52 5.96 16.69
N VAL A 351 7.58 6.16 15.38
CA VAL A 351 8.81 6.09 14.61
C VAL A 351 8.92 7.31 13.68
N ASP A 352 10.06 7.99 13.77
CA ASP A 352 10.46 9.04 12.84
C ASP A 352 10.59 8.43 11.44
N GLY A 353 9.73 8.84 10.51
CA GLY A 353 9.66 8.25 9.17
C GLY A 353 10.89 8.52 8.31
N ALA A 354 11.76 9.46 8.71
CA ALA A 354 13.00 9.81 8.04
C ALA A 354 14.24 9.15 8.65
N LYS A 355 14.15 8.59 9.88
CA LYS A 355 15.30 8.00 10.60
C LYS A 355 15.10 6.56 11.04
N GLY A 356 13.84 6.12 11.16
CA GLY A 356 13.52 4.81 11.72
C GLY A 356 13.66 4.74 13.24
N ALA A 357 13.49 3.54 13.77
CA ALA A 357 13.70 3.21 15.17
C ALA A 357 14.23 1.77 15.28
N SER A 358 15.07 1.53 16.28
CA SER A 358 15.62 0.21 16.57
C SER A 358 15.69 -0.07 18.08
N GLY A 359 15.97 -1.31 18.43
CA GLY A 359 16.03 -1.79 19.81
C GLY A 359 14.84 -2.67 20.16
N VAL A 360 14.73 -3.03 21.44
CA VAL A 360 13.66 -3.91 21.93
C VAL A 360 12.48 -3.08 22.42
N VAL A 361 11.26 -3.44 22.03
CA VAL A 361 10.02 -2.78 22.50
C VAL A 361 9.95 -2.83 24.02
N SER A 362 9.83 -1.65 24.63
CA SER A 362 9.78 -1.47 26.08
C SER A 362 9.18 -0.11 26.42
N ALA A 363 8.99 0.18 27.71
CA ALA A 363 8.58 1.52 28.15
C ALA A 363 9.58 2.64 27.77
N ALA A 364 10.82 2.30 27.39
CA ALA A 364 11.84 3.28 27.02
C ALA A 364 11.67 3.84 25.60
N ASN A 365 10.97 3.13 24.72
CA ASN A 365 10.76 3.53 23.31
C ASN A 365 9.29 3.43 22.87
N SER A 366 8.44 2.76 23.63
CA SER A 366 7.04 2.51 23.29
C SER A 366 6.12 2.92 24.44
N LEU A 367 4.88 3.27 24.08
CA LEU A 367 3.77 3.32 25.03
C LEU A 367 3.28 1.89 25.26
N ILE A 368 3.31 1.42 26.49
CA ILE A 368 2.95 0.04 26.83
C ILE A 368 1.92 -0.02 27.95
N ASN A 369 1.12 -1.09 27.96
CA ASN A 369 0.40 -1.46 29.17
C ASN A 369 1.32 -2.27 30.10
N ALA A 370 1.42 -1.88 31.37
CA ALA A 370 2.25 -2.58 32.35
C ALA A 370 1.67 -3.95 32.75
N SER A 371 0.34 -4.08 32.79
CA SER A 371 -0.36 -5.28 33.23
C SER A 371 -0.92 -6.07 32.04
N PRO A 372 -0.90 -7.42 32.09
CA PRO A 372 -1.58 -8.25 31.08
C PRO A 372 -3.05 -7.89 30.97
N SER A 373 -3.53 -7.66 29.74
CA SER A 373 -4.90 -7.23 29.46
C SER A 373 -5.61 -8.22 28.52
N GLN A 374 -6.93 -8.21 28.48
CA GLN A 374 -7.71 -9.06 27.56
C GLN A 374 -7.82 -8.47 26.14
N GLY A 375 -6.72 -7.90 25.62
CA GLY A 375 -6.75 -7.13 24.38
C GLY A 375 -7.52 -5.82 24.53
N GLY A 376 -7.70 -5.09 23.42
CA GLY A 376 -8.42 -3.82 23.39
C GLY A 376 -7.57 -2.59 23.05
N LEU A 377 -6.28 -2.75 22.70
CA LEU A 377 -5.51 -1.64 22.16
C LEU A 377 -6.14 -1.14 20.85
N ALA A 378 -6.27 0.17 20.70
CA ALA A 378 -6.65 0.79 19.43
C ALA A 378 -5.90 2.11 19.26
N VAL A 379 -5.63 2.49 18.01
CA VAL A 379 -4.89 3.71 17.66
C VAL A 379 -5.69 4.49 16.61
N TYR A 380 -5.80 5.80 16.82
CA TYR A 380 -6.60 6.71 16.00
C TYR A 380 -5.73 7.90 15.58
N PRO A 381 -5.26 7.96 14.33
CA PRO A 381 -4.64 9.16 13.77
C PRO A 381 -5.64 10.32 13.76
N LEU A 382 -5.16 11.53 14.07
CA LEU A 382 -5.93 12.75 14.05
C LEU A 382 -5.61 13.59 12.80
N ALA A 383 -6.55 14.43 12.38
CA ALA A 383 -6.39 15.30 11.20
C ALA A 383 -5.24 16.31 11.34
N ASN A 384 -4.86 16.66 12.58
CA ASN A 384 -3.73 17.56 12.86
C ASN A 384 -2.36 16.85 12.88
N GLY A 385 -2.31 15.55 12.54
CA GLY A 385 -1.08 14.77 12.49
C GLY A 385 -0.68 14.08 13.80
N ASN A 386 -1.36 14.36 14.91
CA ASN A 386 -1.20 13.63 16.18
C ASN A 386 -1.97 12.30 16.16
N TYR A 387 -1.93 11.55 17.26
CA TYR A 387 -2.69 10.31 17.40
C TYR A 387 -3.18 10.09 18.82
N VAL A 388 -4.17 9.22 18.97
CA VAL A 388 -4.74 8.83 20.26
C VAL A 388 -4.74 7.31 20.36
N THR A 389 -4.31 6.80 21.51
CA THR A 389 -4.30 5.36 21.80
C THR A 389 -5.29 5.06 22.92
N ALA A 390 -6.20 4.12 22.69
CA ALA A 390 -7.14 3.63 23.69
C ALA A 390 -6.69 2.27 24.23
N PHE A 391 -6.77 2.13 25.55
CA PHE A 391 -6.58 0.89 26.31
C PHE A 391 -7.81 0.66 27.20
N PRO A 392 -8.97 0.26 26.66
CA PRO A 392 -10.22 0.14 27.42
C PRO A 392 -10.17 -0.91 28.53
N THR A 393 -9.20 -1.82 28.50
CA THR A 393 -9.00 -2.87 29.52
C THR A 393 -7.87 -2.53 30.51
N TRP A 394 -7.29 -1.33 30.42
CA TRP A 394 -6.28 -0.82 31.36
C TRP A 394 -6.82 -0.76 32.80
N GLY A 395 -5.92 -0.93 33.78
CA GLY A 395 -6.22 -1.00 35.21
C GLY A 395 -6.48 -2.41 35.74
N GLY A 396 -6.70 -3.41 34.88
CA GLY A 396 -6.96 -4.79 35.29
C GLY A 396 -5.77 -5.74 35.15
N SER A 397 -5.62 -6.65 36.12
CA SER A 397 -4.92 -7.94 35.95
C SER A 397 -5.91 -9.01 35.47
N ILE A 398 -5.43 -10.08 34.82
CA ILE A 398 -6.26 -11.23 34.41
C ILE A 398 -6.86 -11.90 35.66
N GLY A 399 -8.21 -11.93 35.77
CA GLY A 399 -8.93 -12.65 36.84
C GLY A 399 -10.16 -11.91 37.39
N PRO A 400 -10.88 -12.50 38.36
CA PRO A 400 -12.12 -11.94 38.95
C PRO A 400 -11.92 -10.65 39.76
N ALA A 401 -10.67 -10.20 39.94
CA ALA A 401 -10.30 -8.93 40.57
C ALA A 401 -9.89 -7.82 39.56
N GLY A 402 -10.01 -8.06 38.25
CA GLY A 402 -9.61 -7.09 37.22
C GLY A 402 -10.40 -5.77 37.31
N GLN A 403 -9.68 -4.66 37.47
CA GLN A 403 -10.22 -3.30 37.52
C GLN A 403 -10.14 -2.66 36.12
N TRP A 404 -10.96 -3.10 35.17
CA TRP A 404 -10.97 -2.52 33.80
C TRP A 404 -11.51 -1.08 33.80
N MET A 405 -10.72 -0.16 34.32
CA MET A 405 -11.01 1.27 34.38
C MET A 405 -10.93 1.88 32.98
N GLY A 406 -10.01 1.36 32.16
CA GLY A 406 -9.70 1.89 30.83
C GLY A 406 -8.90 3.19 30.89
N ALA A 407 -8.16 3.43 29.81
CA ALA A 407 -7.29 4.59 29.67
C ALA A 407 -7.21 5.05 28.22
N VAL A 408 -7.11 6.35 28.00
CA VAL A 408 -6.85 6.95 26.69
C VAL A 408 -5.65 7.88 26.81
N VAL A 409 -4.67 7.68 25.93
CA VAL A 409 -3.41 8.43 25.91
C VAL A 409 -3.30 9.17 24.60
N TRP A 410 -3.02 10.47 24.67
CA TRP A 410 -2.68 11.28 23.51
C TRP A 410 -1.19 11.13 23.18
N GLY A 411 -0.86 11.07 21.89
CA GLY A 411 0.50 10.97 21.40
C GLY A 411 0.81 12.05 20.36
N SER A 412 1.98 12.69 20.51
CA SER A 412 2.48 13.67 19.55
C SER A 412 2.85 13.00 18.22
N GLY A 413 2.40 13.56 17.10
CA GLY A 413 2.80 13.09 15.77
C GLY A 413 4.26 13.34 15.41
N THR A 414 4.97 14.17 16.18
CA THR A 414 6.36 14.59 15.94
C THR A 414 7.37 13.98 16.91
N GLU A 415 6.96 13.63 18.13
CA GLU A 415 7.84 13.07 19.16
C GLU A 415 7.35 11.72 19.71
N GLY A 416 6.09 11.37 19.44
CA GLY A 416 5.44 10.20 20.00
C GLY A 416 5.06 10.35 21.48
N VAL A 417 4.72 9.22 22.08
CA VAL A 417 4.58 9.03 23.53
C VAL A 417 5.15 7.67 23.90
N ARG A 418 5.81 7.59 25.04
CA ARG A 418 6.46 6.38 25.57
C ARG A 418 6.28 6.27 27.07
N GLY A 419 6.51 5.07 27.61
CA GLY A 419 6.36 4.77 29.03
C GLY A 419 5.20 3.81 29.27
N ALA A 420 4.99 3.47 30.54
CA ALA A 420 3.79 2.74 30.95
C ALA A 420 2.57 3.68 30.97
N VAL A 421 1.41 3.19 30.54
CA VAL A 421 0.13 3.88 30.74
C VAL A 421 -0.14 4.02 32.25
N SER A 422 -0.45 5.25 32.68
CA SER A 422 -0.71 5.61 34.08
C SER A 422 -1.69 6.79 34.17
N THR A 423 -2.18 7.10 35.35
CA THR A 423 -3.02 8.30 35.58
C THR A 423 -2.28 9.62 35.30
N ALA A 424 -0.94 9.62 35.27
CA ALA A 424 -0.14 10.80 34.99
C ALA A 424 -0.08 11.17 33.49
N ASN A 425 -0.42 10.24 32.60
CA ASN A 425 -0.33 10.44 31.15
C ASN A 425 -1.59 10.02 30.38
N ALA A 426 -2.67 9.70 31.08
CA ALA A 426 -3.90 9.20 30.47
C ALA A 426 -5.15 9.85 31.06
N LEU A 427 -6.20 9.90 30.23
CA LEU A 427 -7.58 10.03 30.68
C LEU A 427 -8.08 8.65 31.15
N THR A 428 -8.46 8.51 32.42
CA THR A 428 -8.80 7.21 33.02
C THR A 428 -10.19 7.17 33.64
N GLY A 429 -10.71 5.96 33.85
CA GLY A 429 -11.81 5.73 34.77
C GLY A 429 -11.32 5.74 36.22
N THR A 430 -12.26 5.64 37.17
CA THR A 430 -11.96 5.49 38.61
C THR A 430 -12.52 4.19 39.18
N GLN A 431 -13.48 3.59 38.49
CA GLN A 431 -14.20 2.41 38.95
C GLN A 431 -13.92 1.19 38.07
N ARG A 432 -14.19 0.03 38.65
CA ARG A 432 -14.16 -1.23 37.92
C ARG A 432 -15.20 -1.20 36.80
N TYR A 433 -14.78 -1.62 35.60
CA TYR A 433 -15.62 -1.68 34.40
C TYR A 433 -15.98 -0.34 33.77
N ASP A 434 -15.38 0.78 34.19
CA ASP A 434 -15.55 2.05 33.48
C ASP A 434 -15.16 1.93 32.00
N ASN A 435 -14.16 1.09 31.71
CA ASN A 435 -13.69 0.78 30.36
C ASN A 435 -13.58 2.03 29.46
N ILE A 436 -12.93 3.09 29.95
CA ILE A 436 -12.80 4.35 29.19
C ILE A 436 -12.24 4.10 27.78
N GLY A 437 -12.93 4.66 26.79
CA GLY A 437 -12.62 4.48 25.35
C GLY A 437 -13.18 3.20 24.73
N SER A 438 -13.98 2.40 25.44
CA SER A 438 -14.58 1.16 24.90
C SER A 438 -15.59 1.37 23.77
N GLY A 439 -16.18 2.56 23.64
CA GLY A 439 -17.00 2.96 22.50
C GLY A 439 -16.18 3.50 21.32
N GLY A 440 -14.85 3.44 21.41
CA GLY A 440 -13.93 3.96 20.41
C GLY A 440 -13.66 5.46 20.53
N ILE A 441 -12.81 5.96 19.64
CA ILE A 441 -12.46 7.38 19.53
C ILE A 441 -12.97 7.93 18.21
N THR A 442 -13.69 9.05 18.25
CA THR A 442 -14.12 9.76 17.05
C THR A 442 -13.16 10.92 16.79
N ALA A 443 -12.30 10.79 15.79
CA ALA A 443 -11.45 11.88 15.33
C ALA A 443 -12.28 12.91 14.55
N LEU A 444 -12.06 14.20 14.81
CA LEU A 444 -12.78 15.31 14.18
C LEU A 444 -11.92 15.98 13.11
N ALA A 445 -12.56 16.57 12.11
CA ALA A 445 -11.88 17.24 10.99
C ALA A 445 -11.02 18.44 11.44
N ASN A 446 -11.38 19.08 12.56
CA ASN A 446 -10.61 20.18 13.16
C ASN A 446 -9.40 19.72 13.99
N GLY A 447 -9.12 18.41 14.02
CA GLY A 447 -7.99 17.84 14.76
C GLY A 447 -8.29 17.48 16.21
N ASN A 448 -9.48 17.80 16.75
CA ASN A 448 -9.93 17.35 18.07
C ASN A 448 -10.48 15.92 18.02
N TYR A 449 -10.87 15.37 19.17
CA TYR A 449 -11.44 14.03 19.23
C TYR A 449 -12.41 13.84 20.39
N VAL A 450 -13.21 12.78 20.31
CA VAL A 450 -14.20 12.41 21.33
C VAL A 450 -13.91 11.01 21.82
N VAL A 451 -13.81 10.84 23.14
CA VAL A 451 -13.65 9.55 23.81
C VAL A 451 -15.01 9.02 24.21
N ASN A 452 -15.44 7.92 23.58
CA ASN A 452 -16.73 7.28 23.85
C ASN A 452 -16.55 6.17 24.89
N SER A 453 -17.23 6.26 26.02
CA SER A 453 -17.07 5.39 27.19
C SER A 453 -18.43 4.93 27.73
N PRO A 454 -19.17 4.09 26.98
CA PRO A 454 -20.55 3.72 27.32
C PRO A 454 -20.69 2.92 28.62
N ARG A 455 -19.59 2.36 29.13
CA ARG A 455 -19.59 1.56 30.38
C ARG A 455 -19.23 2.36 31.62
N TRP A 456 -18.84 3.63 31.47
CA TRP A 456 -18.43 4.48 32.58
C TRP A 456 -19.53 4.59 33.64
N SER A 457 -19.13 4.48 34.92
CA SER A 457 -19.96 4.65 36.11
C SER A 457 -21.24 3.80 36.05
N GLU A 458 -21.09 2.48 36.18
CA GLU A 458 -22.22 1.51 36.09
C GLU A 458 -23.00 1.63 34.78
N ALA A 459 -22.28 1.85 33.68
CA ALA A 459 -22.85 2.08 32.35
C ALA A 459 -23.84 3.25 32.29
N ARG A 460 -23.71 4.29 33.13
CA ARG A 460 -24.28 5.63 32.82
C ARG A 460 -23.81 6.11 31.45
N GLY A 461 -22.54 5.83 31.16
CA GLY A 461 -21.87 6.19 29.92
C GLY A 461 -21.43 7.65 29.87
N ALA A 462 -20.40 7.90 29.07
CA ALA A 462 -19.80 9.21 28.89
C ALA A 462 -19.28 9.41 27.47
N ALA A 463 -19.43 10.62 26.94
CA ALA A 463 -18.70 11.13 25.78
C ALA A 463 -17.86 12.34 26.19
N THR A 464 -16.53 12.18 26.17
CA THR A 464 -15.57 13.22 26.61
C THR A 464 -14.94 13.88 25.39
N TRP A 465 -15.14 15.18 25.21
CA TRP A 465 -14.43 15.94 24.19
C TRP A 465 -13.00 16.25 24.65
N CYS A 466 -12.05 16.12 23.73
CA CYS A 466 -10.64 16.36 23.99
C CYS A 466 -10.03 17.26 22.91
N ASP A 467 -9.24 18.24 23.34
CA ASP A 467 -8.38 19.06 22.49
C ASP A 467 -7.25 18.19 21.93
N GLY A 468 -7.24 18.00 20.61
CA GLY A 468 -6.26 17.13 19.95
C GLY A 468 -4.89 17.76 19.75
N GLY A 469 -4.70 19.02 20.13
CA GLY A 469 -3.43 19.71 20.07
C GLY A 469 -2.52 19.47 21.29
N LYS A 470 -3.03 18.84 22.37
CA LYS A 470 -2.28 18.68 23.62
C LYS A 470 -2.60 17.37 24.34
N PRO A 471 -1.74 16.92 25.28
CA PRO A 471 -2.02 15.76 26.10
C PRO A 471 -3.32 15.87 26.90
N VAL A 472 -4.06 14.76 27.00
CA VAL A 472 -5.21 14.62 27.92
C VAL A 472 -4.82 13.76 29.12
N THR A 473 -5.12 14.25 30.32
CA THR A 473 -4.88 13.54 31.59
C THR A 473 -6.02 13.79 32.57
N GLY A 474 -6.21 12.89 33.53
CA GLY A 474 -7.20 13.02 34.60
C GLY A 474 -8.32 12.00 34.48
N GLU A 475 -9.41 12.20 35.22
CA GLU A 475 -10.49 11.23 35.33
C GLU A 475 -11.72 11.66 34.51
N VAL A 476 -12.43 10.69 33.95
CA VAL A 476 -13.75 10.93 33.35
C VAL A 476 -14.76 11.23 34.47
N SER A 477 -15.54 12.30 34.30
CA SER A 477 -16.53 12.79 35.26
C SER A 477 -17.67 13.52 34.57
N ALA A 478 -18.75 13.82 35.31
CA ALA A 478 -19.83 14.65 34.79
C ALA A 478 -19.41 16.12 34.48
N ILE A 479 -18.24 16.55 34.97
CA ILE A 479 -17.73 17.92 34.75
C ILE A 479 -17.15 18.07 33.35
N ASN A 480 -16.48 17.04 32.83
CA ASN A 480 -15.76 17.06 31.56
C ASN A 480 -16.41 16.23 30.45
N SER A 481 -17.56 15.61 30.71
CA SER A 481 -18.22 14.71 29.77
C SER A 481 -19.72 14.98 29.65
N LEU A 482 -20.28 14.65 28.48
CA LEU A 482 -21.71 14.42 28.32
C LEU A 482 -22.02 13.03 28.88
N THR A 483 -22.92 12.91 29.86
CA THR A 483 -23.17 11.65 30.59
C THR A 483 -24.64 11.27 30.64
N GLY A 484 -24.92 10.02 31.02
CA GLY A 484 -26.25 9.62 31.47
C GLY A 484 -26.56 10.13 32.88
N GLY A 485 -27.84 10.34 33.19
CA GLY A 485 -28.32 10.69 34.52
C GLY A 485 -28.54 9.50 35.45
N ALA A 486 -28.65 8.29 34.89
CA ALA A 486 -28.84 7.05 35.65
C ALA A 486 -28.01 5.88 35.08
N PRO A 487 -27.72 4.84 35.89
CA PRO A 487 -27.02 3.63 35.44
C PRO A 487 -27.67 2.99 34.21
N SER A 488 -26.88 2.23 33.44
CA SER A 488 -27.29 1.50 32.22
C SER A 488 -27.79 2.34 31.02
N GLN A 489 -27.76 3.68 31.10
CA GLN A 489 -28.15 4.54 29.97
C GLN A 489 -27.15 4.51 28.80
N ALA A 490 -25.92 4.08 29.04
CA ALA A 490 -24.88 3.87 28.05
C ALA A 490 -24.67 5.08 27.10
N VAL A 491 -24.65 6.30 27.65
CA VAL A 491 -24.35 7.50 26.85
C VAL A 491 -22.98 7.39 26.18
N GLY A 492 -22.90 7.79 24.92
CA GLY A 492 -21.66 7.70 24.14
C GLY A 492 -21.32 6.26 23.76
N THR A 493 -22.27 5.51 23.21
CA THR A 493 -21.95 4.21 22.56
C THR A 493 -21.10 4.38 21.31
N GLY A 494 -21.13 5.57 20.71
CA GLY A 494 -20.32 6.00 19.58
C GLY A 494 -20.61 7.46 19.27
N SER A 495 -19.83 8.05 18.36
CA SER A 495 -20.08 9.39 17.85
C SER A 495 -19.76 9.50 16.37
N THR A 496 -20.53 10.29 15.63
CA THR A 496 -20.28 10.60 14.21
C THR A 496 -19.66 11.99 14.10
N ALA A 497 -18.48 12.09 13.49
CA ALA A 497 -17.89 13.37 13.10
C ALA A 497 -18.66 13.96 11.92
N LEU A 498 -19.00 15.25 12.01
CA LEU A 498 -19.67 15.99 10.93
C LEU A 498 -18.64 16.71 10.05
N THR A 499 -19.03 16.99 8.81
CA THR A 499 -18.14 17.61 7.81
C THR A 499 -17.84 19.09 8.10
N ASP A 500 -18.61 19.73 8.97
CA ASP A 500 -18.41 21.09 9.45
C ASP A 500 -17.50 21.17 10.70
N GLY A 501 -16.98 20.03 11.17
CA GLY A 501 -16.11 19.94 12.34
C GLY A 501 -16.84 19.78 13.68
N HIS A 502 -18.17 19.67 13.68
CA HIS A 502 -18.95 19.27 14.86
C HIS A 502 -19.11 17.74 14.95
N TYR A 503 -19.85 17.26 15.94
CA TYR A 503 -20.11 15.84 16.10
C TYR A 503 -21.45 15.56 16.76
N VAL A 504 -21.95 14.35 16.60
CA VAL A 504 -23.17 13.88 17.27
C VAL A 504 -22.87 12.63 18.08
N VAL A 505 -23.33 12.62 19.33
CA VAL A 505 -23.16 11.50 20.27
C VAL A 505 -24.40 10.62 20.21
N ARG A 506 -24.18 9.31 20.17
CA ARG A 506 -25.22 8.29 20.10
C ARG A 506 -25.40 7.57 21.45
N SER A 507 -26.63 7.50 21.93
CA SER A 507 -26.99 6.99 23.26
C SER A 507 -28.28 6.16 23.22
N PRO A 508 -28.29 4.97 22.58
CA PRO A 508 -29.51 4.15 22.40
C PRO A 508 -30.15 3.70 23.70
N GLY A 509 -29.33 3.43 24.72
CA GLY A 509 -29.80 2.93 26.01
C GLY A 509 -30.40 4.02 26.90
N TRP A 510 -30.34 5.28 26.48
CA TRP A 510 -30.78 6.39 27.30
C TRP A 510 -32.27 6.29 27.62
N ASN A 511 -32.62 6.56 28.89
CA ASN A 511 -33.97 6.55 29.44
C ASN A 511 -34.76 5.26 29.10
N ASP A 512 -34.27 4.12 29.61
CA ASP A 512 -34.86 2.79 29.43
C ASP A 512 -35.09 2.39 27.96
N GLY A 513 -34.14 2.77 27.08
CA GLY A 513 -34.18 2.43 25.66
C GLY A 513 -35.06 3.35 24.81
N ALA A 514 -35.45 4.52 25.30
CA ALA A 514 -35.95 5.59 24.42
C ALA A 514 -34.87 5.98 23.40
N GLY A 515 -33.63 6.06 23.87
CA GLY A 515 -32.45 6.46 23.12
C GLY A 515 -32.39 7.94 22.81
N ALA A 516 -31.20 8.41 22.47
CA ALA A 516 -30.92 9.81 22.19
C ALA A 516 -29.79 9.98 21.16
N VAL A 517 -29.90 11.03 20.34
CA VAL A 517 -28.83 11.58 19.51
C VAL A 517 -28.59 13.04 19.92
N THR A 518 -27.39 13.32 20.40
CA THR A 518 -27.04 14.61 21.00
C THR A 518 -26.00 15.33 20.15
N TRP A 519 -26.36 16.46 19.55
CA TRP A 519 -25.41 17.29 18.81
C TRP A 519 -24.46 18.03 19.75
N CYS A 520 -23.18 18.08 19.38
CA CYS A 520 -22.12 18.69 20.18
C CYS A 520 -21.17 19.55 19.31
N ASN A 521 -20.73 20.68 19.87
CA ASN A 521 -19.78 21.55 19.20
C ASN A 521 -18.37 20.94 19.25
N GLY A 522 -17.79 20.59 18.10
CA GLY A 522 -16.44 20.01 18.03
C GLY A 522 -15.26 20.91 18.40
N ALA A 523 -15.47 22.21 18.68
CA ALA A 523 -14.44 23.12 19.17
C ALA A 523 -14.42 23.26 20.70
N THR A 524 -15.55 23.05 21.37
CA THR A 524 -15.70 23.27 22.82
C THR A 524 -16.26 22.06 23.59
N GLY A 525 -16.75 21.05 22.87
CA GLY A 525 -17.46 19.91 23.43
C GLY A 525 -18.84 20.26 23.98
N ARG A 526 -19.40 19.30 24.73
CA ARG A 526 -20.59 19.44 25.57
C ARG A 526 -20.37 18.63 26.84
N THR A 527 -20.85 19.15 27.98
CA THR A 527 -20.82 18.47 29.28
C THR A 527 -22.19 18.54 29.95
N GLY A 528 -22.41 17.71 30.97
CA GLY A 528 -23.70 17.58 31.65
C GLY A 528 -24.47 16.34 31.24
N GLU A 529 -25.71 16.21 31.70
CA GLU A 529 -26.54 15.02 31.46
C GLU A 529 -27.38 15.17 30.18
N VAL A 530 -27.52 14.07 29.43
CA VAL A 530 -28.43 13.98 28.28
C VAL A 530 -29.88 14.18 28.75
N SER A 531 -30.64 14.98 28.01
CA SER A 531 -32.04 15.32 28.30
C SER A 531 -32.88 15.43 27.02
N GLU A 532 -34.20 15.49 27.15
CA GLU A 532 -35.08 15.79 26.00
C GLU A 532 -34.89 17.23 25.47
N ALA A 533 -34.37 18.14 26.29
CA ALA A 533 -34.19 19.55 25.94
C ALA A 533 -32.99 19.78 25.02
N ASP A 534 -32.04 18.84 24.97
CA ASP A 534 -30.76 19.02 24.29
C ASP A 534 -30.47 17.96 23.22
N SER A 535 -31.37 16.99 23.06
CA SER A 535 -31.20 15.81 22.23
C SER A 535 -32.46 15.46 21.42
N LEU A 536 -32.25 14.80 20.29
CA LEU A 536 -33.32 14.10 19.57
C LEU A 536 -33.54 12.75 20.26
N THR A 537 -34.73 12.51 20.81
CA THR A 537 -35.01 11.34 21.67
C THR A 537 -36.13 10.46 21.14
N GLY A 538 -36.19 9.22 21.63
CA GLY A 538 -37.38 8.38 21.46
C GLY A 538 -38.48 8.71 22.46
N ASN A 539 -39.53 7.91 22.40
CA ASN A 539 -40.61 7.96 23.38
C ASN A 539 -40.16 7.35 24.71
N SER A 540 -40.63 7.91 25.82
CA SER A 540 -40.31 7.47 27.18
C SER A 540 -41.50 7.70 28.11
N GLY A 541 -41.97 6.63 28.76
CA GLY A 541 -43.08 6.67 29.70
C GLY A 541 -43.79 5.32 29.86
N ALA A 542 -44.51 5.13 30.97
CA ALA A 542 -45.29 3.91 31.21
C ALA A 542 -46.46 3.80 30.19
N GLY A 543 -46.40 2.79 29.33
CA GLY A 543 -47.43 2.51 28.30
C GLY A 543 -46.99 2.79 26.86
N GLU A 544 -45.77 3.32 26.65
CA GLU A 544 -45.17 3.48 25.32
C GLU A 544 -44.37 2.22 24.93
N VAL A 545 -44.13 2.01 23.63
CA VAL A 545 -43.30 0.88 23.16
C VAL A 545 -41.86 1.16 23.59
N PHE A 546 -41.40 0.49 24.65
CA PHE A 546 -40.00 0.54 25.07
C PHE A 546 -39.08 0.06 23.94
N GLY A 547 -37.92 0.69 23.80
CA GLY A 547 -36.90 0.25 22.84
C GLY A 547 -36.90 0.98 21.50
N ASP A 548 -37.39 2.22 21.43
CA ASP A 548 -37.19 3.07 20.25
C ASP A 548 -35.70 3.19 19.87
N ASN A 549 -34.82 3.10 20.88
CA ASN A 549 -33.36 3.13 20.80
C ASN A 549 -32.87 4.19 19.83
N VAL A 550 -33.40 5.41 19.91
CA VAL A 550 -33.10 6.47 18.94
C VAL A 550 -31.59 6.62 18.75
N GLY A 551 -31.23 6.69 17.47
CA GLY A 551 -29.86 6.66 17.01
C GLY A 551 -29.24 5.28 16.99
N SER A 552 -29.97 4.15 17.08
CA SER A 552 -29.51 2.73 17.16
C SER A 552 -28.37 2.33 16.19
N LEU A 553 -28.09 3.12 15.17
CA LEU A 553 -26.98 2.96 14.23
C LEU A 553 -26.23 4.28 14.09
N ASP A 554 -25.01 4.22 13.54
CA ASP A 554 -24.21 5.43 13.30
C ASP A 554 -24.99 6.44 12.46
N SER A 555 -24.91 7.71 12.87
CA SER A 555 -25.48 8.79 12.06
C SER A 555 -24.64 8.96 10.79
N VAL A 556 -25.28 9.40 9.71
CA VAL A 556 -24.61 9.67 8.44
C VAL A 556 -24.36 11.17 8.34
N ALA A 557 -23.08 11.57 8.35
CA ALA A 557 -22.70 12.94 8.06
C ALA A 557 -22.90 13.24 6.56
N LEU A 558 -23.52 14.39 6.27
CA LEU A 558 -23.76 14.87 4.92
C LEU A 558 -22.67 15.88 4.52
N ALA A 559 -22.44 16.03 3.22
CA ALA A 559 -21.40 16.93 2.70
C ALA A 559 -21.62 18.42 3.01
N ASN A 560 -22.83 18.81 3.42
CA ASN A 560 -23.20 20.19 3.72
C ASN A 560 -23.23 20.52 5.22
N GLY A 561 -22.53 19.73 6.05
CA GLY A 561 -22.50 19.86 7.51
C GLY A 561 -23.65 19.17 8.23
N ASN A 562 -24.78 18.92 7.57
CA ASN A 562 -25.94 18.27 8.20
C ASN A 562 -25.73 16.77 8.43
N TYR A 563 -26.68 16.11 9.09
CA TYR A 563 -26.59 14.68 9.35
C TYR A 563 -27.96 14.01 9.33
N VAL A 564 -27.92 12.68 9.25
CA VAL A 564 -29.11 11.83 9.33
C VAL A 564 -28.95 10.90 10.53
N ALA A 565 -29.90 10.97 11.46
CA ALA A 565 -30.00 10.05 12.59
C ALA A 565 -30.75 8.79 12.15
N ILE A 566 -30.23 7.62 12.51
CA ILE A 566 -30.78 6.31 12.12
C ILE A 566 -31.19 5.53 13.37
N SER A 567 -32.47 5.22 13.47
CA SER A 567 -33.11 4.56 14.61
C SER A 567 -33.82 3.29 14.14
N LYS A 568 -33.07 2.22 13.88
CA LYS A 568 -33.52 0.91 13.37
C LYS A 568 -34.61 0.26 14.23
N ASP A 569 -34.61 0.51 15.54
CA ASP A 569 -35.53 -0.12 16.49
C ASP A 569 -36.76 0.74 16.78
N TRP A 570 -36.84 1.93 16.20
CA TRP A 570 -37.91 2.89 16.45
C TRP A 570 -39.29 2.31 16.14
N GLY A 571 -40.26 2.61 17.01
CA GLY A 571 -41.66 2.24 16.83
C GLY A 571 -41.90 0.73 16.85
N GLY A 572 -41.14 -0.02 17.65
CA GLY A 572 -41.22 -1.48 17.75
C GLY A 572 -40.49 -2.20 16.62
N GLY A 573 -39.39 -1.64 16.12
CA GLY A 573 -38.58 -2.24 15.05
C GLY A 573 -39.01 -1.86 13.62
N ARG A 574 -39.88 -0.85 13.47
CA ARG A 574 -40.23 -0.31 12.14
C ARG A 574 -39.05 0.43 11.52
N GLY A 575 -38.28 1.11 12.37
CA GLY A 575 -37.18 1.95 11.96
C GLY A 575 -37.63 3.40 11.76
N ALA A 576 -36.70 4.32 11.90
CA ALA A 576 -36.89 5.72 11.58
C ALA A 576 -35.57 6.35 11.11
N VAL A 577 -35.68 7.24 10.12
CA VAL A 577 -34.58 8.03 9.58
C VAL A 577 -34.95 9.51 9.67
N THR A 578 -34.21 10.26 10.48
CA THR A 578 -34.50 11.67 10.79
C THR A 578 -33.40 12.56 10.24
N TRP A 579 -33.75 13.48 9.35
CA TRP A 579 -32.82 14.50 8.88
C TRP A 579 -32.62 15.57 9.96
N CYS A 580 -31.36 15.92 10.22
CA CYS A 580 -30.98 16.84 11.28
C CYS A 580 -30.02 17.91 10.76
N ARG A 581 -30.19 19.14 11.24
CA ARG A 581 -29.28 20.24 10.92
C ARG A 581 -27.98 20.10 11.70
N GLY A 582 -26.83 20.29 11.04
CA GLY A 582 -25.52 20.14 11.66
C GLY A 582 -24.94 21.39 12.32
N GLY A 583 -25.43 22.59 11.98
CA GLY A 583 -24.91 23.84 12.56
C GLY A 583 -25.53 24.23 13.90
N ALA A 584 -26.48 23.45 14.43
CA ALA A 584 -27.17 23.74 15.69
C ALA A 584 -27.77 22.45 16.29
N PRO A 585 -28.03 22.42 17.61
CA PRO A 585 -28.73 21.30 18.24
C PRO A 585 -30.10 21.05 17.60
N VAL A 586 -30.39 19.78 17.30
CA VAL A 586 -31.74 19.30 16.97
C VAL A 586 -32.28 18.56 18.18
N THR A 587 -33.45 18.95 18.66
CA THR A 587 -34.04 18.45 19.90
C THR A 587 -35.51 18.07 19.72
N GLY A 588 -36.04 17.27 20.64
CA GLY A 588 -37.43 16.79 20.62
C GLY A 588 -37.55 15.30 20.26
N LYS A 589 -38.79 14.81 20.15
CA LYS A 589 -39.06 13.38 19.93
C LYS A 589 -39.07 13.00 18.44
N VAL A 590 -38.58 11.80 18.13
CA VAL A 590 -38.76 11.15 16.82
C VAL A 590 -40.23 10.75 16.66
N THR A 591 -40.83 11.16 15.55
CA THR A 591 -42.25 10.92 15.22
C THR A 591 -42.41 10.61 13.73
N GLU A 592 -43.56 10.04 13.35
CA GLU A 592 -43.90 9.80 11.92
C GLU A 592 -43.99 11.11 11.12
N ALA A 593 -44.18 12.26 11.78
CA ALA A 593 -44.27 13.57 11.11
C ALA A 593 -42.90 14.16 10.75
N ASN A 594 -41.84 13.80 11.46
CA ASN A 594 -40.50 14.38 11.28
C ASN A 594 -39.47 13.37 10.76
N SER A 595 -39.87 12.12 10.54
CA SER A 595 -38.97 11.03 10.17
C SER A 595 -39.59 10.16 9.09
N LEU A 596 -38.74 9.58 8.25
CA LEU A 596 -39.13 8.53 7.32
C LEU A 596 -39.09 7.19 8.08
N THR A 597 -40.24 6.50 8.17
CA THR A 597 -40.45 5.29 8.98
C THR A 597 -40.86 4.10 8.16
#